data_AF-A0A534NWM9-F1
#
_entry.id   AF-A0A534NWM9-F1
#
_cell.length_a   1.000
_cell.length_b   1.000
_cell.length_c   1.000
_cell.angle_alpha   90.00
_cell.angle_beta   90.00
_cell.angle_gamma   90.00
#
_symmetry.space_group_name_H-M   'P 1'
#
loop_
_entity.id
_entity.type
_entity.pdbx_description
1 polymer ?
#
loop_
_entity_poly.entity_id
_entity_poly.type
_entity_poly.pdbx_seq_one_letter_code
_entity_poly.pdbx_strand_id
1 'polypeptide(L)'
;MNALSAAAAIVLGGAGLAAAAFPERASGVCDRVLRAIAAVVFGLGAWSAGYAASLLAFGAGESVRVVKDLAIALCGFALIAVRRRPALPQVSGEVDDEAPRWLIGVFAVACAVFCLVFVEHSIRAPEGGFDAWMLWNSRARFLARAGDDFRVAFS
;
A
#
# COMPACT_ATOMS: atom_id res chain seq x y z
N MET A 1 12.89 -16.29 4.09
CA MET A 1 12.16 -15.08 3.62
C MET A 1 13.10 -14.22 2.78
N ASN A 2 12.98 -14.28 1.45
CA ASN A 2 13.86 -13.54 0.55
C ASN A 2 13.32 -12.12 0.32
N ALA A 3 13.88 -11.14 1.03
CA ALA A 3 13.48 -9.73 0.91
C ALA A 3 13.51 -9.22 -0.54
N LEU A 4 14.40 -9.78 -1.37
CA LEU A 4 14.50 -9.47 -2.80
C LEU A 4 13.26 -9.85 -3.61
N SER A 5 12.63 -11.01 -3.38
CA SER A 5 11.44 -11.42 -4.13
C SER A 5 10.23 -10.56 -3.77
N ALA A 6 10.07 -10.26 -2.48
CA ALA A 6 9.01 -9.40 -1.98
C ALA A 6 9.15 -7.97 -2.52
N ALA A 7 10.38 -7.41 -2.49
CA ALA A 7 10.65 -6.09 -3.05
C ALA A 7 10.35 -6.05 -4.56
N ALA A 8 10.79 -7.06 -5.31
CA ALA A 8 10.52 -7.15 -6.74
C ALA A 8 9.01 -7.23 -7.04
N ALA A 9 8.27 -8.04 -6.28
CA ALA A 9 6.82 -8.16 -6.41
C ALA A 9 6.10 -6.84 -6.15
N ILE A 10 6.46 -6.12 -5.08
CA ILE A 10 5.87 -4.82 -4.74
C ILE A 10 6.18 -3.79 -5.82
N VAL A 11 7.45 -3.65 -6.21
CA VAL A 11 7.87 -2.63 -7.18
C VAL A 11 7.30 -2.90 -8.57
N LEU A 12 7.46 -4.12 -9.10
CA LEU A 12 7.00 -4.45 -10.45
C LEU A 12 5.49 -4.58 -10.53
N GLY A 13 4.86 -5.22 -9.53
CA GLY A 13 3.40 -5.32 -9.44
C GLY A 13 2.76 -3.93 -9.34
N GLY A 14 3.29 -3.09 -8.46
CA GLY A 14 2.84 -1.72 -8.27
C GLY A 14 3.01 -0.85 -9.51
N ALA A 15 4.19 -0.87 -10.12
CA ALA A 15 4.47 -0.11 -11.35
C ALA A 15 3.62 -0.60 -12.53
N GLY A 16 3.36 -1.90 -12.66
CA GLY A 16 2.49 -2.45 -13.70
C GLY A 16 1.03 -2.06 -13.54
N LEU A 17 0.50 -2.11 -12.32
CA LEU A 17 -0.86 -1.66 -12.02
C LEU A 17 -1.00 -0.14 -12.22
N ALA A 18 -0.01 0.65 -11.80
CA ALA A 18 0.00 2.10 -12.06
C ALA A 18 0.07 2.40 -13.57
N ALA A 19 0.87 1.67 -14.34
CA ALA A 19 0.92 1.82 -15.80
C ALA A 19 -0.39 1.42 -16.48
N ALA A 20 -1.14 0.47 -15.92
CA ALA A 20 -2.46 0.10 -16.42
C ALA A 20 -3.55 1.12 -16.06
N ALA A 21 -3.47 1.71 -14.86
CA ALA A 21 -4.42 2.72 -14.38
C ALA A 21 -4.22 4.09 -15.04
N PHE A 22 -2.98 4.47 -15.37
CA PHE A 22 -2.63 5.76 -15.97
C PHE A 22 -1.93 5.57 -17.32
N PRO A 23 -2.68 5.30 -18.41
CA PRO A 23 -2.11 4.96 -19.72
C PRO A 23 -1.43 6.13 -20.42
N GLU A 24 -1.83 7.37 -20.11
CA GLU A 24 -1.29 8.58 -20.74
C GLU A 24 0.08 8.95 -20.16
N ARG A 25 0.89 9.71 -20.92
CA ARG A 25 2.18 10.20 -20.39
C ARG A 25 1.92 11.23 -19.30
N ALA A 26 2.77 11.23 -18.28
CA ALA A 26 2.63 12.18 -17.20
C ALA A 26 2.85 13.62 -17.69
N SER A 27 1.87 14.50 -17.46
CA SER A 27 1.89 15.87 -17.95
C SER A 27 2.77 16.80 -17.08
N GLY A 28 2.97 16.46 -15.80
CA GLY A 28 3.65 17.32 -14.83
C GLY A 28 4.35 16.60 -13.67
N VAL A 29 4.88 17.38 -12.72
CA VAL A 29 5.55 16.85 -11.51
C VAL A 29 4.53 16.24 -10.55
N CYS A 30 3.40 16.91 -10.29
CA CYS A 30 2.35 16.41 -9.41
C CYS A 30 1.78 15.07 -9.90
N ASP A 31 1.52 14.93 -11.20
CA ASP A 31 1.06 13.68 -11.81
C ASP A 31 2.09 12.55 -11.65
N ARG A 32 3.38 12.84 -11.82
CA ARG A 32 4.45 11.85 -11.54
C ARG A 32 4.49 11.42 -10.08
N VAL A 33 4.32 12.36 -9.15
CA VAL A 33 4.29 12.06 -7.71
C VAL A 33 3.06 11.22 -7.37
N LEU A 34 1.88 11.58 -7.89
CA LEU A 34 0.65 10.81 -7.71
C LEU A 34 0.80 9.37 -8.23
N ARG A 35 1.37 9.19 -9.43
CA ARG A 35 1.62 7.87 -10.01
C ARG A 35 2.65 7.06 -9.22
N ALA A 36 3.67 7.71 -8.65
CA ALA A 36 4.64 7.05 -7.78
C ALA A 36 3.96 6.56 -6.49
N ILE A 37 3.14 7.40 -5.85
CA ILE A 37 2.34 7.02 -4.68
C ILE A 37 1.40 5.87 -5.04
N ALA A 38 0.67 5.98 -6.14
CA ALA A 38 -0.24 4.94 -6.62
C ALA A 38 0.49 3.62 -6.87
N ALA A 39 1.69 3.65 -7.49
CA ALA A 39 2.50 2.46 -7.69
C ALA A 39 2.90 1.80 -6.37
N VAL A 40 3.30 2.58 -5.36
CA VAL A 40 3.62 2.06 -4.01
C VAL A 40 2.39 1.43 -3.37
N VAL A 41 1.25 2.12 -3.38
CA VAL A 41 0.00 1.64 -2.78
C VAL A 41 -0.51 0.38 -3.48
N PHE A 42 -0.54 0.36 -4.81
CA PHE A 42 -0.94 -0.83 -5.57
C PHE A 42 0.03 -2.00 -5.37
N GLY A 43 1.32 -1.74 -5.29
CA GLY A 43 2.34 -2.77 -5.03
C GLY A 43 2.16 -3.43 -3.67
N LEU A 44 2.02 -2.61 -2.62
CA LEU A 44 1.77 -3.09 -1.26
C LEU A 44 0.42 -3.80 -1.16
N GLY A 45 -0.62 -3.26 -1.79
CA GLY A 45 -1.96 -3.85 -1.80
C GLY A 45 -1.99 -5.21 -2.48
N ALA A 46 -1.46 -5.31 -3.70
CA ALA A 46 -1.39 -6.57 -4.44
C ALA A 46 -0.54 -7.62 -3.72
N TRP A 47 0.60 -7.21 -3.15
CA TRP A 47 1.47 -8.12 -2.40
C TRP A 47 0.79 -8.63 -1.12
N SER A 48 0.10 -7.75 -0.38
CA SER A 48 -0.61 -8.10 0.86
C SER A 48 -1.82 -8.99 0.61
N ALA A 49 -2.64 -8.66 -0.40
CA ALA A 49 -3.77 -9.50 -0.82
C ALA A 49 -3.29 -10.88 -1.29
N GLY A 50 -2.24 -10.92 -2.10
CA GLY A 50 -1.62 -12.18 -2.52
C GLY A 50 -1.05 -12.97 -1.34
N TYR A 51 -0.46 -12.29 -0.36
CA TYR A 51 0.06 -12.94 0.86
C TYR A 51 -1.08 -13.60 1.66
N ALA A 52 -2.16 -12.87 1.93
CA ALA A 52 -3.33 -13.40 2.63
C ALA A 52 -3.96 -14.58 1.86
N ALA A 53 -4.14 -14.45 0.55
CA ALA A 53 -4.67 -15.53 -0.30
C ALA A 53 -3.78 -16.78 -0.28
N SER A 54 -2.45 -16.60 -0.35
CA SER A 54 -1.51 -17.72 -0.29
C SER A 54 -1.54 -18.45 1.05
N LEU A 55 -1.72 -17.70 2.16
CA LEU A 55 -1.81 -18.25 3.50
C LEU A 55 -3.09 -19.09 3.67
N LEU A 56 -4.21 -18.59 3.14
CA LEU A 56 -5.51 -19.28 3.19
C LEU A 56 -5.52 -20.56 2.34
N ALA A 57 -4.93 -20.52 1.14
CA ALA A 57 -5.00 -21.64 0.20
C ALA A 57 -3.93 -22.72 0.44
N PHE A 58 -2.72 -22.32 0.85
CA PHE A 58 -1.55 -23.21 0.86
C PHE A 58 -0.73 -23.14 2.15
N GLY A 59 -1.14 -22.32 3.12
CA GLY A 59 -0.44 -22.15 4.40
C GLY A 59 0.87 -21.35 4.29
N ALA A 60 1.74 -21.50 5.29
CA ALA A 60 2.93 -20.68 5.48
C ALA A 60 4.21 -21.19 4.76
N GLY A 61 4.06 -22.03 3.72
CA GLY A 61 5.19 -22.65 3.01
C GLY A 61 6.11 -21.63 2.32
N GLU A 62 7.43 -21.82 2.45
CA GLU A 62 8.42 -20.89 1.87
C GLU A 62 8.40 -20.91 0.33
N SER A 63 8.24 -22.08 -0.28
CA SER A 63 8.13 -22.25 -1.74
C SER A 63 6.93 -21.50 -2.32
N VAL A 64 5.76 -21.60 -1.66
CA VAL A 64 4.53 -20.90 -2.06
C VAL A 64 4.73 -19.39 -2.07
N ARG A 65 5.41 -18.85 -1.05
CA ARG A 65 5.68 -17.41 -0.94
C ARG A 65 6.56 -16.90 -2.08
N VAL A 66 7.62 -17.63 -2.43
CA VAL A 66 8.52 -17.27 -3.54
C VAL A 66 7.78 -17.34 -4.88
N VAL A 67 6.99 -18.39 -5.11
CA VAL A 67 6.20 -18.55 -6.34
C VAL A 67 5.18 -17.41 -6.49
N LYS A 68 4.48 -17.07 -5.40
CA LYS A 68 3.53 -15.94 -5.37
C LYS A 68 4.22 -14.61 -5.69
N ASP A 69 5.34 -14.31 -5.05
CA ASP A 69 6.10 -13.07 -5.30
C ASP A 69 6.53 -13.00 -6.77
N LEU A 70 7.05 -14.10 -7.32
CA LEU A 70 7.49 -14.17 -8.71
C LEU A 70 6.32 -14.00 -9.69
N ALA A 71 5.16 -14.60 -9.41
CA ALA A 71 3.95 -14.43 -10.21
C ALA A 71 3.48 -12.97 -10.25
N ILE A 72 3.42 -12.29 -9.09
CA ILE A 72 3.06 -10.87 -9.01
C ILE A 72 4.07 -10.01 -9.79
N ALA A 73 5.36 -10.26 -9.62
CA ALA A 73 6.42 -9.54 -10.32
C ALA A 73 6.32 -9.70 -11.84
N LEU A 74 6.10 -10.92 -12.33
CA LEU A 74 5.96 -11.22 -13.77
C LEU A 74 4.69 -10.58 -14.36
N CYS A 75 3.56 -10.66 -13.66
CA CYS A 75 2.33 -9.99 -14.09
C CYS A 75 2.51 -8.47 -14.17
N GLY A 76 3.14 -7.87 -13.14
CA GLY A 76 3.49 -6.45 -13.13
C GLY A 76 4.39 -6.06 -14.31
N PHE A 77 5.45 -6.83 -14.55
CA PHE A 77 6.34 -6.62 -15.69
C PHE A 77 5.62 -6.74 -17.04
N ALA A 78 4.76 -7.75 -17.21
CA ALA A 78 3.97 -7.93 -18.42
C ALA A 78 3.04 -6.74 -18.70
N LEU A 79 2.38 -6.20 -17.66
CA LEU A 79 1.55 -5.00 -17.78
C LEU A 79 2.37 -3.78 -18.24
N ILE A 80 3.57 -3.58 -17.68
CA ILE A 80 4.48 -2.51 -18.12
C ILE A 80 4.86 -2.70 -19.59
N ALA A 81 5.24 -3.93 -19.98
CA ALA A 81 5.71 -4.23 -21.33
C ALA A 81 4.60 -4.03 -22.39
N VAL A 82 3.36 -4.42 -22.08
CA VAL A 82 2.21 -4.22 -22.98
C VAL A 82 1.89 -2.73 -23.12
N ARG A 83 1.96 -1.96 -22.03
CA ARG A 83 1.58 -0.54 -22.01
C ARG A 83 2.66 0.42 -22.49
N ARG A 84 3.92 0.00 -22.53
CA ARG A 84 5.02 0.79 -23.13
C ARG A 84 5.04 0.76 -24.67
N ARG A 85 4.13 0.02 -25.32
CA ARG A 85 4.01 0.08 -26.78
C ARG A 85 3.57 1.49 -27.21
N PRO A 86 4.25 2.13 -28.17
CA PRO A 86 3.91 3.48 -28.59
C PRO A 86 2.50 3.49 -29.17
N ALA A 87 1.61 4.27 -28.56
CA ALA A 87 0.33 4.61 -29.16
C ALA A 87 0.56 5.55 -30.37
N LEU A 88 -0.15 5.29 -31.47
CA LEU A 88 -0.20 6.18 -32.63
C LEU A 88 -0.62 7.60 -32.20
N PRO A 89 -0.13 8.65 -32.88
CA PRO A 89 -0.34 10.02 -32.46
C PRO A 89 -1.83 10.36 -32.48
N GLN A 90 -2.40 10.65 -31.30
CA GLN A 90 -3.76 11.17 -31.17
C GLN A 90 -3.70 12.70 -31.10
N VAL A 91 -4.61 13.31 -31.86
CA VAL A 91 -4.83 14.76 -31.96
C VAL A 91 -5.24 15.30 -30.59
N SER A 92 -4.51 16.29 -30.12
CA SER A 92 -4.72 17.01 -28.86
C SER A 92 -6.03 17.80 -28.89
N GLY A 93 -7.08 17.25 -28.28
CA GLY A 93 -8.23 18.01 -27.79
C GLY A 93 -7.95 18.51 -26.38
N GLU A 94 -8.42 19.71 -26.04
CA GLU A 94 -8.38 20.23 -24.66
C GLU A 94 -8.97 19.20 -23.70
N VAL A 95 -8.17 18.78 -22.73
CA VAL A 95 -8.57 17.86 -21.67
C VAL A 95 -9.06 18.71 -20.51
N ASP A 96 -10.34 18.56 -20.18
CA ASP A 96 -10.96 19.16 -19.00
C ASP A 96 -10.29 18.57 -17.74
N ASP A 97 -9.74 19.43 -16.88
CA ASP A 97 -8.86 19.10 -15.74
C ASP A 97 -9.62 18.52 -14.53
N GLU A 98 -10.90 18.15 -14.71
CA GLU A 98 -11.74 17.64 -13.63
C GLU A 98 -11.48 16.14 -13.41
N ALA A 99 -11.08 15.77 -12.19
CA ALA A 99 -10.84 14.38 -11.83
C ALA A 99 -12.08 13.52 -12.16
N PRO A 100 -11.94 12.40 -12.91
CA PRO A 100 -13.08 11.60 -13.31
C PRO A 100 -13.89 11.15 -12.09
N ARG A 101 -15.21 11.39 -12.10
CA ARG A 101 -16.10 11.12 -10.95
C ARG A 101 -16.04 9.66 -10.46
N TRP A 102 -15.74 8.71 -11.34
CA TRP A 102 -15.55 7.31 -10.96
C TRP A 102 -14.34 7.10 -10.06
N LEU A 103 -13.28 7.90 -10.24
CA LEU A 103 -12.03 7.82 -9.47
C LEU A 103 -12.25 8.37 -8.05
N ILE A 104 -13.07 9.43 -7.93
CA ILE A 104 -13.58 9.92 -6.65
C ILE A 104 -14.41 8.84 -5.96
N GLY A 105 -15.28 8.15 -6.70
CA GLY A 105 -16.06 7.02 -6.19
C GLY A 105 -15.20 5.88 -5.67
N VAL A 106 -14.18 5.46 -6.43
CA VAL A 106 -13.22 4.42 -6.02
C VAL A 106 -12.46 4.85 -4.76
N PHE A 107 -12.00 6.10 -4.69
CA PHE A 107 -11.33 6.64 -3.50
C PHE A 107 -12.25 6.64 -2.27
N ALA A 108 -13.49 7.10 -2.42
CA ALA A 108 -14.47 7.11 -1.34
C ALA A 108 -14.77 5.68 -0.83
N VAL A 109 -14.91 4.71 -1.74
CA VAL A 109 -15.11 3.29 -1.38
C VAL A 109 -13.87 2.74 -0.67
N ALA A 110 -12.66 3.05 -1.14
CA ALA A 110 -11.43 2.63 -0.48
C ALA A 110 -11.32 3.20 0.95
N CYS A 111 -11.66 4.47 1.15
CA CYS A 111 -11.75 5.09 2.47
C CYS A 111 -12.80 4.40 3.36
N ALA A 112 -13.99 4.11 2.82
CA ALA A 112 -15.04 3.42 3.57
C ALA A 112 -14.62 2.01 4.00
N VAL A 113 -14.02 1.23 3.10
CA VAL A 113 -13.48 -0.11 3.40
C VAL A 113 -12.38 -0.02 4.45
N PHE A 114 -11.46 0.93 4.34
CA PHE A 114 -10.42 1.15 5.33
C PHE A 114 -11.03 1.47 6.70
N CYS A 115 -12.00 2.38 6.78
CA CYS A 115 -12.69 2.71 8.02
C CYS A 115 -13.38 1.48 8.62
N LEU A 116 -14.06 0.67 7.81
CA LEU A 116 -14.73 -0.54 8.28
C LEU A 116 -13.76 -1.57 8.84
N VAL A 117 -12.65 -1.85 8.13
CA VAL A 117 -11.60 -2.76 8.60
C VAL A 117 -10.95 -2.21 9.87
N PHE A 118 -10.69 -0.91 9.93
CA PHE A 118 -10.14 -0.26 11.11
C PHE A 118 -11.06 -0.40 12.33
N VAL A 119 -12.37 -0.17 12.15
CA VAL A 119 -13.37 -0.32 13.22
C VAL A 119 -13.51 -1.78 13.66
N GLU A 120 -13.60 -2.73 12.72
CA GLU A 120 -13.67 -4.16 13.03
C GLU A 120 -12.44 -4.61 13.83
N HIS A 121 -11.24 -4.19 13.40
CA HIS A 121 -10.00 -4.53 14.08
C HIS A 121 -9.92 -3.89 15.47
N SER A 122 -10.35 -2.64 15.61
CA SER A 122 -10.38 -1.92 16.89
C SER A 122 -11.34 -2.55 17.90
N ILE A 123 -12.46 -3.10 17.45
CA ILE A 123 -13.42 -3.81 18.31
C ILE A 123 -12.90 -5.19 18.73
N ARG A 124 -12.22 -5.90 17.81
CA ARG A 124 -11.71 -7.26 18.08
C ARG A 124 -10.44 -7.30 18.92
N ALA A 125 -9.63 -6.25 18.86
CA ALA A 125 -8.40 -6.11 19.63
C ALA A 125 -8.41 -4.81 20.47
N PRO A 126 -9.35 -4.68 21.43
CA PRO A 126 -9.54 -3.44 22.20
C PRO A 126 -8.34 -3.08 23.07
N GLU A 127 -7.47 -4.05 23.38
CA GLU A 127 -6.19 -3.88 24.05
C GLU A 127 -5.19 -2.98 23.30
N GLY A 128 -5.48 -2.54 22.06
CA GLY A 128 -4.69 -1.54 21.32
C GLY A 128 -3.33 -2.04 20.82
N GLY A 129 -3.00 -3.32 21.06
CA GLY A 129 -1.86 -4.02 20.50
C GLY A 129 -0.54 -3.24 20.59
N PHE A 130 0.08 -3.00 19.43
CA PHE A 130 1.37 -2.31 19.34
C PHE A 130 1.31 -0.86 19.81
N ASP A 131 0.20 -0.15 19.59
CA ASP A 131 0.07 1.27 19.95
C ASP A 131 -0.09 1.44 21.47
N ALA A 132 -0.93 0.60 22.09
CA ALA A 132 -1.04 0.54 23.54
C ALA A 132 0.29 0.12 24.20
N TRP A 133 0.99 -0.85 23.61
CA TRP A 133 2.33 -1.22 24.06
C TRP A 133 3.32 -0.06 23.94
N MET A 134 3.30 0.69 22.83
CA MET A 134 4.18 1.85 22.62
C MET A 134 3.88 2.95 23.65
N LEU A 135 2.61 3.23 23.93
CA LEU A 135 2.18 4.22 24.92
C LEU A 135 2.67 3.84 26.32
N TRP A 136 2.47 2.59 26.74
CA TRP A 136 2.93 2.10 28.05
C TRP A 136 4.46 2.09 28.15
N ASN A 137 5.16 1.70 27.10
CA ASN A 137 6.63 1.68 27.08
C ASN A 137 7.21 3.10 27.11
N SER A 138 6.58 4.06 26.43
CA SER A 138 6.94 5.48 26.48
C SER A 138 6.73 6.05 27.89
N ARG A 139 5.60 5.74 28.53
CA ARG A 139 5.30 6.16 29.90
C ARG A 139 6.25 5.54 30.91
N ALA A 140 6.58 4.26 30.77
CA ALA A 140 7.54 3.57 31.63
C ALA A 140 8.95 4.19 31.51
N ARG A 141 9.39 4.55 30.29
CA ARG A 141 10.67 5.24 30.07
C ARG A 141 10.66 6.65 30.64
N PHE A 142 9.54 7.37 30.56
CA PHE A 142 9.39 8.67 31.20
C PHE A 142 9.53 8.55 32.71
N LEU A 143 8.82 7.61 33.35
CA LEU A 143 8.91 7.37 34.80
C LEU A 143 10.31 6.93 35.23
N ALA A 144 10.96 6.04 34.48
CA ALA A 144 12.31 5.60 34.76
C ALA A 144 13.35 6.73 34.64
N ARG A 145 13.14 7.70 33.73
CA ARG A 145 14.02 8.85 33.55
C ARG A 145 13.73 10.01 34.51
N ALA A 146 12.49 10.13 34.97
CA ALA A 146 12.06 11.20 35.87
C ALA A 146 12.53 10.99 37.32
N GLY A 147 12.96 9.80 37.72
CA GLY A 147 13.49 9.58 39.09
C GLY A 147 12.44 9.93 40.16
N ASP A 148 12.81 10.68 41.21
CA ASP A 148 11.83 11.13 42.21
C ASP A 148 10.93 12.31 41.72
N ASP A 149 11.30 12.97 40.63
CA ASP A 149 10.59 14.16 40.11
C ASP A 149 9.22 13.82 39.50
N PHE A 150 8.93 12.54 39.19
CA PHE A 150 7.59 12.17 38.71
C PHE A 150 6.51 12.49 39.75
N ARG A 151 6.86 12.48 41.05
CA ARG A 151 5.91 12.81 42.13
C ARG A 151 5.39 14.23 42.02
N VAL A 152 6.20 15.16 41.52
CA VAL A 152 5.83 16.57 41.31
C VAL A 152 4.88 16.73 40.11
N ALA A 153 5.00 15.87 39.10
CA ALA A 153 4.17 15.94 37.89
C ALA A 153 2.76 15.36 38.09
N PHE A 154 2.53 14.59 39.16
CA PHE A 154 1.26 13.92 39.46
C PHE A 154 0.71 14.23 40.86
N SER A 155 1.27 15.24 41.55
CA SER A 155 0.74 15.79 42.82
C SER A 155 -0.19 16.96 42.58
#